data_AF-A0A4Y2AD08-F1
#
_entry.id   AF-A0A4Y2AD08-F1
#
_cell.length_a   1.000
_cell.length_b   1.000
_cell.length_c   1.000
_cell.angle_alpha   90.00
_cell.angle_beta   90.00
_cell.angle_gamma   90.00
#
_symmetry.space_group_name_H-M   'P 1'
#
loop_
_entity.id
_entity.type
_entity.pdbx_description
1 polymer ?
#
loop_
_entity_poly.entity_id
_entity_poly.type
_entity_poly.pdbx_seq_one_letter_code
_entity_poly.pdbx_strand_id
1 'polypeptide(L)'
;MPPKRQNIGRRTNAAKRKREETQNETEEETARRNEGNRLHISQSHALESSQQHEARNEASRIRIRELRQFLSHSDRNVKRGNNGLRMQMNRLNQMVKLDRIAFQYNSEIEYSLHPVVVVQSMNKVFTSCKALKFKNESPGMCCLNGKVKLPRLKAPVEPLFSLVASTTTQSQYFLNNIRNYNTFFQMTSFGATNIITENYMPTLRFKDKYIIQ
;
A
#
# COMPACT_ATOMS: atom_id res chain seq x y z
N MET A 1 -57.05 -26.47 -14.55
CA MET A 1 -56.35 -25.22 -14.92
C MET A 1 -54.88 -25.55 -15.18
N PRO A 2 -54.27 -25.15 -16.31
CA PRO A 2 -52.84 -25.36 -16.51
C PRO A 2 -52.04 -24.36 -15.65
N PRO A 3 -50.84 -24.72 -15.16
CA PRO A 3 -50.01 -23.81 -14.38
C PRO A 3 -49.55 -22.63 -15.25
N LYS A 4 -49.66 -21.40 -14.72
CA LYS A 4 -49.12 -20.19 -15.36
C LYS A 4 -47.63 -20.40 -15.67
N ARG A 5 -47.26 -20.33 -16.95
CA ARG A 5 -45.86 -20.30 -17.38
C ARG A 5 -45.15 -19.12 -16.71
N GLN A 6 -44.09 -19.39 -15.95
CA GLN A 6 -43.24 -18.35 -15.39
C GLN A 6 -42.42 -17.69 -16.52
N ASN A 7 -42.36 -16.35 -16.49
CA ASN A 7 -41.68 -15.52 -17.48
C ASN A 7 -40.15 -15.58 -17.31
N ILE A 8 -39.54 -16.71 -17.68
CA ILE A 8 -38.11 -17.01 -17.48
C ILE A 8 -37.20 -16.22 -18.47
N GLY A 9 -37.76 -15.55 -19.49
CA GLY A 9 -37.00 -14.90 -20.57
C GLY A 9 -37.04 -13.37 -20.65
N ARG A 10 -37.81 -12.65 -19.80
CA ARG A 10 -37.99 -11.19 -19.97
C ARG A 10 -36.94 -10.43 -19.16
N ARG A 11 -35.79 -10.11 -19.77
CA ARG A 11 -34.88 -9.07 -19.24
C ARG A 11 -35.67 -7.75 -19.17
N THR A 12 -35.72 -7.15 -17.98
CA THR A 12 -36.38 -5.86 -17.82
C THR A 12 -35.58 -4.78 -18.53
N ASN A 13 -36.25 -3.77 -19.10
CA ASN A 13 -35.58 -2.64 -19.75
C ASN A 13 -34.59 -1.93 -18.78
N ALA A 14 -34.88 -1.94 -17.48
CA ALA A 14 -33.99 -1.45 -16.43
C ALA A 14 -32.68 -2.25 -16.32
N ALA A 15 -32.73 -3.59 -16.39
CA ALA A 15 -31.53 -4.42 -16.36
C ALA A 15 -30.68 -4.25 -17.63
N LYS A 16 -31.31 -3.99 -18.77
CA LYS A 16 -30.61 -3.68 -20.03
C LYS A 16 -29.87 -2.35 -19.94
N ARG A 17 -30.53 -1.29 -19.49
CA ARG A 17 -29.93 0.05 -19.28
C ARG A 17 -28.75 0.01 -18.32
N LYS A 18 -28.91 -0.63 -17.17
CA LYS A 18 -27.83 -0.75 -16.17
C LYS A 18 -26.59 -1.46 -16.72
N ARG A 19 -26.79 -2.44 -17.61
CA ARG A 19 -25.67 -3.13 -18.28
C ARG A 19 -24.94 -2.22 -19.26
N GLU A 20 -25.69 -1.47 -20.07
CA GLU A 20 -25.13 -0.49 -21.02
C GLU A 20 -24.37 0.62 -20.29
N GLU A 21 -24.91 1.11 -19.18
CA GLU A 21 -24.22 2.05 -18.28
C GLU A 21 -22.90 1.45 -17.76
N THR A 22 -22.93 0.23 -17.18
CA THR A 22 -21.69 -0.42 -16.70
C THR A 22 -20.66 -0.75 -17.78
N GLN A 23 -21.07 -0.86 -19.04
CA GLN A 23 -20.18 -1.17 -20.16
C GLN A 23 -19.46 0.08 -20.68
N ASN A 24 -20.03 1.26 -20.43
CA ASN A 24 -19.49 2.55 -20.84
C ASN A 24 -18.82 3.31 -19.68
N GLU A 25 -18.71 2.71 -18.49
CA GLU A 25 -18.06 3.30 -17.32
C GLU A 25 -16.55 3.49 -17.55
N THR A 26 -16.03 4.63 -17.10
CA THR A 26 -14.58 4.87 -17.01
C THR A 26 -13.94 4.05 -15.88
N GLU A 27 -12.61 3.90 -15.90
CA GLU A 27 -11.88 3.19 -14.83
C GLU A 27 -12.09 3.84 -13.45
N GLU A 28 -12.13 5.17 -13.40
CA GLU A 28 -12.33 5.93 -12.15
C GLU A 28 -13.77 5.82 -11.61
N GLU A 29 -14.77 5.81 -12.50
CA GLU A 29 -16.17 5.55 -12.11
C GLU A 29 -16.35 4.10 -11.64
N THR A 30 -15.70 3.15 -12.31
CA THR A 30 -15.68 1.73 -11.90
C THR A 30 -15.06 1.58 -10.51
N ALA A 31 -13.94 2.26 -10.25
CA ALA A 31 -13.28 2.26 -8.95
C ALA A 31 -14.17 2.83 -7.85
N ARG A 32 -14.80 4.00 -8.08
CA ARG A 32 -15.75 4.62 -7.15
C ARG A 32 -16.96 3.73 -6.86
N ARG A 33 -17.55 3.11 -7.89
CA ARG A 33 -18.67 2.17 -7.74
C ARG A 33 -18.26 0.93 -6.93
N ASN A 34 -17.08 0.37 -7.20
CA ASN A 34 -16.56 -0.78 -6.46
C ASN A 34 -16.25 -0.43 -5.00
N GLU A 35 -15.72 0.77 -4.73
CA GLU A 35 -15.49 1.27 -3.37
C GLU A 35 -16.80 1.47 -2.62
N GLY A 36 -17.81 2.10 -3.24
CA GLY A 36 -19.15 2.22 -2.68
C GLY A 36 -19.78 0.87 -2.35
N ASN A 37 -19.65 -0.11 -3.26
CA ASN A 37 -20.11 -1.48 -3.02
C ASN A 37 -19.37 -2.14 -1.85
N ARG A 38 -18.05 -1.95 -1.73
CA ARG A 38 -17.26 -2.46 -0.59
C ARG A 38 -17.73 -1.87 0.73
N LEU A 39 -17.96 -0.55 0.78
CA LEU A 39 -18.44 0.14 1.98
C LEU A 39 -19.84 -0.36 2.38
N HIS A 40 -20.76 -0.46 1.42
CA HIS A 40 -22.11 -0.97 1.66
C HIS A 40 -22.10 -2.40 2.22
N ILE A 41 -21.32 -3.31 1.62
CA ILE A 41 -21.18 -4.69 2.10
C ILE A 41 -20.55 -4.73 3.50
N SER A 42 -19.54 -3.90 3.75
CA SER A 42 -18.91 -3.81 5.07
C SER A 42 -19.91 -3.36 6.14
N GLN A 43 -20.74 -2.36 5.84
CA GLN A 43 -21.77 -1.86 6.76
C GLN A 43 -22.85 -2.92 7.00
N SER A 44 -23.30 -3.63 5.95
CA SER A 44 -24.30 -4.69 6.11
C SER A 44 -23.78 -5.86 6.94
N HIS A 45 -22.50 -6.23 6.79
CA HIS A 45 -21.87 -7.26 7.62
C HIS A 45 -21.72 -6.82 9.10
N ALA A 46 -21.52 -5.53 9.37
CA ALA A 46 -21.39 -5.01 10.73
C ALA A 46 -22.72 -5.03 11.51
N LEU A 47 -23.85 -4.95 10.81
CA LEU A 47 -25.21 -5.00 11.38
C LEU A 47 -25.84 -6.42 11.32
N GLU A 48 -25.09 -7.41 10.83
CA GLU A 48 -25.56 -8.78 10.61
C GLU A 48 -25.81 -9.49 11.96
N SER A 49 -26.96 -10.17 12.09
CA SER A 49 -27.22 -11.00 13.27
C SER A 49 -26.49 -12.35 13.19
N SER A 50 -26.29 -13.03 14.32
CA SER A 50 -25.61 -14.35 14.35
C SER A 50 -26.28 -15.38 13.43
N GLN A 51 -27.61 -15.42 13.40
CA GLN A 51 -28.37 -16.34 12.54
C GLN A 51 -28.21 -16.00 11.05
N GLN A 52 -28.20 -14.71 10.69
CA GLN A 52 -27.96 -14.28 9.31
C GLN A 52 -26.53 -14.62 8.87
N HIS A 53 -25.57 -14.41 9.77
CA HIS A 53 -24.16 -14.75 9.55
C HIS A 53 -23.95 -16.24 9.28
N GLU A 54 -24.58 -17.10 10.08
CA GLU A 54 -24.54 -18.55 9.90
C GLU A 54 -25.18 -18.98 8.58
N ALA A 55 -26.38 -18.46 8.27
CA ALA A 55 -27.06 -18.76 7.01
C ALA A 55 -26.24 -18.33 5.78
N ARG A 56 -25.60 -17.15 5.84
CA ARG A 56 -24.71 -16.64 4.78
C ARG A 56 -23.48 -17.54 4.60
N ASN A 57 -22.84 -17.94 5.70
CA ASN A 57 -21.69 -18.83 5.67
C ASN A 57 -22.06 -20.21 5.11
N GLU A 58 -23.22 -20.76 5.47
CA GLU A 58 -23.70 -22.04 4.96
C GLU A 58 -24.05 -21.96 3.47
N ALA A 59 -24.75 -20.91 3.04
CA ALA A 59 -25.02 -20.66 1.61
C ALA A 59 -23.72 -20.53 0.79
N SER A 60 -22.69 -19.89 1.37
CA SER A 60 -21.38 -19.78 0.74
C SER A 60 -20.68 -21.15 0.63
N ARG A 61 -20.75 -21.98 1.67
CA ARG A 61 -20.20 -23.35 1.67
C ARG A 61 -20.86 -24.21 0.59
N ILE A 62 -22.19 -24.17 0.48
CA ILE A 62 -22.95 -24.92 -0.54
C ILE A 62 -22.54 -24.47 -1.94
N ARG A 63 -22.52 -23.16 -2.20
CA ARG A 63 -22.11 -22.61 -3.50
C ARG A 63 -20.70 -23.03 -3.88
N ILE A 64 -19.75 -22.98 -2.95
CA ILE A 64 -18.37 -23.43 -3.19
C ILE A 64 -18.32 -24.93 -3.47
N ARG A 65 -19.11 -25.74 -2.76
CA ARG A 65 -19.20 -27.19 -2.99
C ARG A 65 -19.73 -27.50 -4.39
N GLU A 66 -20.79 -26.83 -4.82
CA GLU A 66 -21.36 -26.98 -6.18
C GLU A 66 -20.35 -26.55 -7.25
N LEU A 67 -19.74 -25.38 -7.10
CA LEU A 67 -18.70 -24.91 -8.02
C LEU A 67 -17.56 -25.94 -8.13
N ARG A 68 -17.17 -26.60 -7.04
CA ARG A 68 -16.15 -27.66 -7.05
C ARG A 68 -16.58 -28.91 -7.78
N GLN A 69 -17.87 -29.25 -7.81
CA GLN A 69 -18.39 -30.39 -8.57
C GLN A 69 -18.24 -30.18 -10.07
N PHE A 70 -18.43 -28.94 -10.54
CA PHE A 70 -18.30 -28.57 -11.95
C PHE A 70 -16.86 -28.28 -12.42
N LEU A 71 -15.87 -28.24 -11.51
CA LEU A 71 -14.46 -28.08 -11.90
C LEU A 71 -13.94 -29.34 -12.61
N SER A 72 -13.28 -29.14 -13.75
CA SER A 72 -12.58 -30.20 -14.48
C SER A 72 -11.46 -30.82 -13.62
N HIS A 73 -11.09 -32.07 -13.92
CA HIS A 73 -9.99 -32.75 -13.24
C HIS A 73 -8.67 -31.97 -13.37
N SER A 74 -8.42 -31.36 -14.54
CA SER A 74 -7.26 -30.48 -14.78
C SER A 74 -7.25 -29.28 -13.83
N ASP A 75 -8.38 -28.59 -13.66
CA ASP A 75 -8.49 -27.40 -12.81
C ASP A 75 -8.26 -27.72 -11.33
N ARG A 76 -8.71 -28.91 -10.89
CA ARG A 76 -8.47 -29.38 -9.53
C ARG A 76 -6.99 -29.67 -9.29
N ASN A 77 -6.32 -30.30 -10.25
CA ASN A 77 -4.89 -30.62 -10.17
C ASN A 77 -4.03 -29.34 -10.20
N VAL A 78 -4.38 -28.36 -11.04
CA VAL A 78 -3.69 -27.04 -11.07
C VAL A 78 -3.83 -26.33 -9.73
N LYS A 79 -5.05 -26.24 -9.17
CA LYS A 79 -5.26 -25.60 -7.85
C LYS A 79 -4.51 -26.32 -6.73
N ARG A 80 -4.50 -27.66 -6.74
CA ARG A 80 -3.79 -28.47 -5.74
C ARG A 80 -2.27 -28.35 -5.88
N GLY A 81 -1.77 -28.35 -7.12
CA GLY A 81 -0.36 -28.14 -7.46
C GLY A 81 0.14 -26.76 -7.03
N ASN A 82 -0.60 -25.70 -7.37
CA ASN A 82 -0.26 -24.33 -6.97
C ASN A 82 -0.23 -24.15 -5.45
N ASN A 83 -1.20 -24.73 -4.72
CA ASN A 83 -1.16 -24.73 -3.26
C ASN A 83 0.06 -25.50 -2.72
N GLY A 84 0.41 -26.63 -3.33
CA GLY A 84 1.61 -27.40 -2.98
C GLY A 84 2.90 -26.60 -3.19
N LEU A 85 3.06 -25.99 -4.37
CA LEU A 85 4.19 -25.14 -4.73
C LEU A 85 4.32 -23.95 -3.78
N ARG A 86 3.21 -23.28 -3.44
CA ARG A 86 3.22 -22.17 -2.49
C ARG A 86 3.67 -22.61 -1.09
N MET A 87 3.19 -23.76 -0.62
CA MET A 87 3.61 -24.31 0.67
C MET A 87 5.09 -24.72 0.67
N GLN A 88 5.59 -25.27 -0.43
CA GLN A 88 6.99 -25.61 -0.60
C GLN A 88 7.88 -24.36 -0.61
N MET A 89 7.52 -23.33 -1.38
CA MET A 89 8.22 -22.04 -1.40
C MET A 89 8.24 -21.39 -0.03
N ASN A 90 7.14 -21.38 0.70
CA ASN A 90 7.10 -20.85 2.06
C ASN A 90 8.06 -21.59 3.01
N ARG A 91 8.19 -22.92 2.88
CA ARG A 91 9.14 -23.71 3.68
C ARG A 91 10.59 -23.40 3.31
N LEU A 92 10.90 -23.29 2.02
CA LEU A 92 12.24 -22.93 1.55
C LEU A 92 12.61 -21.53 2.01
N ASN A 93 11.69 -20.56 1.89
CA ASN A 93 11.88 -19.21 2.40
C ASN A 93 12.16 -19.20 3.91
N GLN A 94 11.50 -20.05 4.71
CA GLN A 94 11.78 -20.17 6.15
C GLN A 94 13.17 -20.74 6.48
N MET A 95 13.83 -21.44 5.56
CA MET A 95 15.17 -21.99 5.77
C MET A 95 16.30 -21.03 5.38
N VAL A 96 15.96 -19.86 4.82
CA VAL A 96 16.95 -18.86 4.41
C VAL A 96 17.62 -18.27 5.65
N LYS A 97 18.94 -18.38 5.73
CA LYS A 97 19.73 -17.67 6.74
C LYS A 97 19.76 -16.19 6.40
N LEU A 98 19.25 -15.35 7.30
CA LEU A 98 19.17 -13.89 7.10
C LEU A 98 20.47 -13.14 7.44
N ASP A 99 21.53 -13.84 7.85
CA ASP A 99 22.79 -13.22 8.22
C ASP A 99 23.37 -12.44 7.04
N ARG A 100 23.44 -11.11 7.21
CA ARG A 100 23.95 -10.15 6.20
C ARG A 100 23.19 -10.16 4.86
N ILE A 101 21.98 -10.71 4.80
CA ILE A 101 21.21 -10.81 3.55
C ILE A 101 20.83 -9.45 2.94
N ALA A 102 20.84 -8.39 3.76
CA ALA A 102 20.68 -7.01 3.28
C ALA A 102 21.73 -6.61 2.23
N PHE A 103 22.92 -7.23 2.25
CA PHE A 103 23.99 -6.98 1.27
C PHE A 103 23.95 -7.94 0.07
N GLN A 104 23.11 -8.97 0.12
CA GLN A 104 22.97 -10.00 -0.91
C GLN A 104 21.48 -10.22 -1.18
N TYR A 105 20.81 -9.16 -1.65
CA TYR A 105 19.38 -9.21 -1.93
C TYR A 105 19.09 -10.18 -3.09
N ASN A 106 18.27 -11.20 -2.82
CA ASN A 106 17.69 -12.07 -3.84
C ASN A 106 16.20 -11.77 -4.01
N SER A 107 15.78 -11.34 -5.20
CA SER A 107 14.39 -11.01 -5.54
C SER A 107 13.44 -12.21 -5.61
N GLU A 108 13.95 -13.43 -5.66
CA GLU A 108 13.14 -14.66 -5.67
C GLU A 108 12.61 -15.03 -4.27
N ILE A 109 13.18 -14.42 -3.22
CA ILE A 109 12.81 -14.68 -1.83
C ILE A 109 11.75 -13.68 -1.40
N GLU A 110 10.61 -14.18 -0.94
CA GLU A 110 9.55 -13.34 -0.38
C GLU A 110 9.84 -13.04 1.10
N TYR A 111 10.76 -12.10 1.37
CA TYR A 111 11.21 -11.75 2.72
C TYR A 111 10.07 -11.36 3.67
N SER A 112 9.01 -10.74 3.15
CA SER A 112 7.83 -10.32 3.93
C SER A 112 7.10 -11.49 4.59
N LEU A 113 7.23 -12.71 4.06
CA LEU A 113 6.65 -13.92 4.64
C LEU A 113 7.56 -14.60 5.66
N HIS A 114 8.80 -14.13 5.79
CA HIS A 114 9.77 -14.74 6.69
C HIS A 114 9.38 -14.47 8.16
N PRO A 115 9.28 -15.49 9.04
CA PRO A 115 8.79 -15.33 10.42
C PRO A 115 9.57 -14.32 11.28
N VAL A 116 10.85 -14.10 10.94
CA VAL A 116 11.75 -13.17 11.64
C VAL A 116 11.65 -11.73 11.10
N VAL A 117 11.26 -11.57 9.82
CA VAL A 117 11.18 -10.25 9.17
C VAL A 117 9.81 -9.65 9.46
N VAL A 118 9.61 -9.25 10.72
CA VAL A 118 8.36 -8.63 11.17
C VAL A 118 8.60 -7.14 11.36
N VAL A 119 8.34 -6.35 10.31
CA VAL A 119 8.27 -4.89 10.41
C VAL A 119 6.91 -4.52 11.00
N GLN A 120 6.86 -4.30 12.32
CA GLN A 120 5.63 -3.91 13.01
C GLN A 120 5.33 -2.41 12.81
N SER A 121 4.15 -1.97 13.24
CA SER A 121 3.81 -0.55 13.28
C SER A 121 4.74 0.23 14.21
N MET A 122 5.09 1.46 13.81
CA MET A 122 5.95 2.36 14.56
C MET A 122 5.15 3.09 15.65
N ASN A 123 4.77 2.37 16.70
CA ASN A 123 3.82 2.85 17.72
C ASN A 123 4.47 3.10 19.08
N LYS A 124 5.75 2.80 19.26
CA LYS A 124 6.44 3.05 20.53
C LYS A 124 7.09 4.43 20.51
N VAL A 125 6.81 5.25 21.51
CA VAL A 125 7.49 6.54 21.68
C VAL A 125 8.79 6.31 22.46
N PHE A 126 9.92 6.82 21.94
CA PHE A 126 11.19 6.83 22.66
C PHE A 126 11.24 7.98 23.67
N THR A 127 11.65 7.71 24.90
CA THR A 127 11.57 8.66 26.03
C THR A 127 12.39 9.92 25.83
N SER A 128 13.62 9.82 25.33
CA SER A 128 14.53 10.97 25.23
C SER A 128 14.23 11.89 24.04
N CYS A 129 13.82 11.31 22.90
CA CYS A 129 13.66 12.01 21.62
C CYS A 129 12.18 12.24 21.24
N LYS A 130 11.24 11.59 21.91
CA LYS A 130 9.81 11.51 21.57
C LYS A 130 9.50 11.01 20.15
N ALA A 131 10.50 10.53 19.42
CA ALA A 131 10.30 9.91 18.13
C ALA A 131 9.58 8.57 18.28
N LEU A 132 8.81 8.21 17.26
CA LEU A 132 8.25 6.88 17.13
C LEU A 132 9.34 5.89 16.72
N LYS A 133 9.27 4.67 17.25
CA LYS A 133 10.21 3.59 16.99
C LYS A 133 9.51 2.25 16.84
N PHE A 134 10.18 1.29 16.20
CA PHE A 134 9.67 -0.08 16.09
C PHE A 134 9.79 -0.84 17.41
N LYS A 135 8.97 -1.89 17.58
CA LYS A 135 8.92 -2.68 18.83
C LYS A 135 10.28 -3.28 19.21
N ASN A 136 11.01 -3.78 18.21
CA ASN A 136 12.28 -4.50 18.33
C ASN A 136 13.49 -3.67 17.87
N GLU A 137 13.32 -2.36 17.74
CA GLU A 137 14.42 -1.47 17.35
C GLU A 137 15.45 -1.39 18.48
N SER A 138 16.74 -1.47 18.12
CA SER A 138 17.79 -1.43 19.13
C SER A 138 17.85 -0.05 19.80
N PRO A 139 18.18 0.04 21.11
CA PRO A 139 18.18 1.30 21.84
C PRO A 139 19.13 2.36 21.24
N GLY A 140 20.17 1.92 20.52
CA GLY A 140 21.15 2.79 19.87
C GLY A 140 20.62 3.51 18.62
N MET A 141 19.52 3.06 18.01
CA MET A 141 19.02 3.63 16.76
C MET A 141 18.38 5.02 16.93
N CYS A 142 17.58 5.30 17.99
CA CYS A 142 17.18 6.69 18.28
C CYS A 142 18.22 7.38 19.15
N CYS A 143 18.76 8.49 18.65
CA CYS A 143 19.54 9.47 19.43
C CYS A 143 20.71 8.85 20.22
N LEU A 144 21.29 7.75 19.73
CA LEU A 144 22.35 7.01 20.40
C LEU A 144 22.00 6.69 21.87
N ASN A 145 20.79 6.17 22.08
CA ASN A 145 20.20 5.89 23.39
C ASN A 145 20.07 7.15 24.29
N GLY A 146 19.72 8.30 23.68
CA GLY A 146 19.54 9.57 24.39
C GLY A 146 20.81 10.39 24.63
N LYS A 147 21.97 9.94 24.15
CA LYS A 147 23.22 10.71 24.20
C LYS A 147 23.20 11.93 23.28
N VAL A 148 22.49 11.83 22.16
CA VAL A 148 22.31 12.93 21.21
C VAL A 148 21.04 13.71 21.59
N LYS A 149 21.18 14.99 21.90
CA LYS A 149 20.05 15.91 22.10
C LYS A 149 19.87 16.74 20.83
N LEU A 150 18.82 16.45 20.07
CA LEU A 150 18.48 17.25 18.90
C LEU A 150 17.87 18.59 19.34
N PRO A 151 18.27 19.72 18.73
CA PRO A 151 17.59 20.99 18.92
C PRO A 151 16.11 20.87 18.55
N ARG A 152 15.25 21.66 19.20
CA ARG A 152 13.84 21.73 18.80
C ARG A 152 13.76 22.29 17.38
N LEU A 153 13.01 21.61 16.52
CA LEU A 153 12.72 22.09 15.17
C LEU A 153 11.95 23.41 15.28
N LYS A 154 12.45 24.44 14.60
CA LYS A 154 11.71 25.70 14.43
C LYS A 154 10.56 25.45 13.45
N ALA A 155 9.42 26.10 13.69
CA ALA A 155 8.32 26.06 12.74
C ALA A 155 8.80 26.62 11.38
N PRO A 156 8.43 26.00 10.26
CA PRO A 156 8.60 26.58 8.94
C PRO A 156 8.00 27.99 8.87
N VAL A 157 8.60 28.87 8.07
CA VAL A 157 8.01 30.18 7.74
C VAL A 157 6.93 30.03 6.67
N GLU A 158 5.96 30.94 6.62
CA GLU A 158 4.96 30.95 5.55
C GLU A 158 5.59 31.30 4.19
N PRO A 159 5.09 30.72 3.07
CA PRO A 159 3.88 29.89 2.92
C PRO A 159 4.07 28.39 3.23
N LEU A 160 5.29 27.97 3.61
CA LEU A 160 5.62 26.55 3.73
C LEU A 160 4.87 25.88 4.88
N PHE A 161 4.66 26.60 5.99
CA PHE A 161 3.91 26.09 7.13
C PHE A 161 2.49 25.69 6.74
N SER A 162 1.77 26.58 6.05
CA SER A 162 0.42 26.29 5.55
C SER A 162 0.38 25.10 4.58
N LEU A 163 1.42 24.93 3.75
CA LEU A 163 1.50 23.82 2.80
C LEU A 163 1.76 22.46 3.47
N VAL A 164 2.53 22.41 4.55
CA VAL A 164 2.86 21.13 5.24
C VAL A 164 1.89 20.76 6.36
N ALA A 165 1.01 21.67 6.77
CA ALA A 165 0.07 21.45 7.87
C ALA A 165 -1.08 20.47 7.54
N SER A 166 -1.33 20.13 6.27
CA SER A 166 -2.43 19.25 5.83
C SER A 166 -3.85 19.72 6.23
N THR A 167 -4.00 21.01 6.51
CA THR A 167 -5.26 21.62 7.00
C THR A 167 -6.21 22.04 5.87
N THR A 168 -5.68 22.45 4.73
CA THR A 168 -6.45 22.91 3.56
C THR A 168 -6.40 21.89 2.43
N THR A 169 -7.37 21.94 1.52
CA THR A 169 -7.37 21.11 0.30
C THR A 169 -6.09 21.31 -0.53
N GLN A 170 -5.59 22.55 -0.58
CA GLN A 170 -4.32 22.89 -1.23
C GLN A 170 -3.13 22.21 -0.54
N SER A 171 -3.07 22.22 0.79
CA SER A 171 -1.99 21.56 1.54
C SER A 171 -2.01 20.02 1.37
N GLN A 172 -3.19 19.42 1.32
CA GLN A 172 -3.34 17.98 1.06
C GLN A 172 -2.92 17.62 -0.37
N TYR A 173 -3.34 18.41 -1.35
CA TYR A 173 -2.90 18.25 -2.73
C TYR A 173 -1.39 18.41 -2.87
N PHE A 174 -0.80 19.41 -2.20
CA PHE A 174 0.64 19.63 -2.16
C PHE A 174 1.37 18.41 -1.59
N LEU A 175 0.94 17.89 -0.43
CA LEU A 175 1.57 16.72 0.21
C LEU A 175 1.45 15.45 -0.64
N ASN A 176 0.29 15.22 -1.27
CA ASN A 176 0.10 14.08 -2.17
C ASN A 176 1.02 14.13 -3.40
N ASN A 177 1.35 15.33 -3.86
CA ASN A 177 2.19 15.56 -5.04
C ASN A 177 3.61 16.04 -4.71
N ILE A 178 4.03 16.01 -3.43
CA ILE A 178 5.30 16.63 -2.98
C ILE A 178 6.52 16.07 -3.69
N ARG A 179 6.50 14.78 -4.06
CA ARG A 179 7.56 14.15 -4.85
C ARG A 179 7.67 14.79 -6.23
N ASN A 180 6.56 15.03 -6.92
CA ASN A 180 6.55 15.66 -8.25
C ASN A 180 7.11 17.09 -8.17
N TYR A 181 6.71 17.86 -7.16
CA TYR A 181 7.25 19.20 -6.93
C TYR A 181 8.76 19.15 -6.67
N ASN A 182 9.24 18.25 -5.81
CA ASN A 182 10.68 18.13 -5.52
C ASN A 182 11.49 17.61 -6.74
N THR A 183 10.93 16.69 -7.52
CA THR A 183 11.54 16.18 -8.76
C THR A 183 11.61 17.26 -9.84
N PHE A 184 10.68 18.22 -9.87
CA PHE A 184 10.75 19.35 -10.80
C PHE A 184 12.00 20.22 -10.56
N PHE A 185 12.44 20.35 -9.31
CA PHE A 185 13.69 21.03 -8.95
C PHE A 185 14.93 20.13 -9.06
N GLN A 186 14.78 18.89 -9.52
CA GLN A 186 15.87 17.95 -9.76
C GLN A 186 16.60 18.22 -11.09
N MET A 187 16.42 19.40 -11.69
CA MET A 187 17.24 19.90 -12.80
C MET A 187 18.59 20.38 -12.28
N THR A 188 19.50 19.46 -11.98
CA THR A 188 20.93 19.81 -11.87
C THR A 188 21.79 18.70 -12.47
N SER A 189 22.02 18.76 -13.78
CA SER A 189 23.39 18.53 -14.24
C SER A 189 24.19 19.74 -13.76
N PHE A 190 25.16 19.54 -12.87
CA PHE A 190 26.09 20.60 -12.52
C PHE A 190 27.09 20.77 -13.67
N GLY A 191 26.90 21.79 -14.50
CA GLY A 191 27.92 22.28 -15.41
C GLY A 191 28.87 23.19 -14.64
N ALA A 192 30.01 22.68 -14.17
CA ALA A 192 31.05 23.50 -13.56
C ALA A 192 32.05 23.96 -14.62
N THR A 193 32.25 25.27 -14.77
CA THR A 193 33.30 25.82 -15.65
C THR A 193 34.68 25.79 -15.00
N ASN A 194 34.76 25.89 -13.68
CA ASN A 194 36.01 25.82 -12.93
C ASN A 194 35.84 24.95 -11.68
N ILE A 195 36.65 23.89 -11.56
CA ILE A 195 36.66 22.99 -10.41
C ILE A 195 37.94 23.28 -9.63
N ILE A 196 37.82 23.92 -8.47
CA ILE A 196 38.94 24.14 -7.56
C ILE A 196 38.89 23.04 -6.51
N THR A 197 39.89 22.15 -6.53
CA THR A 197 40.08 21.15 -5.49
C THR A 197 41.22 21.60 -4.59
N GLU A 198 40.89 22.05 -3.39
CA GLU A 198 41.87 22.08 -2.29
C GLU A 198 41.67 20.81 -1.45
N ASN A 199 42.75 20.32 -0.82
CA ASN A 199 42.80 19.07 -0.06
C ASN A 199 41.50 18.73 0.69
N TYR A 200 41.16 17.43 0.69
CA TYR A 200 39.98 16.80 1.31
C TYR A 200 38.88 17.76 1.78
N MET A 201 37.91 18.02 0.90
CA MET A 201 36.68 18.77 1.18
C MET A 201 35.50 17.80 1.41
N PRO A 202 35.07 17.55 2.66
CA PRO A 202 33.86 16.74 2.93
C PRO A 202 32.55 17.50 2.66
N THR A 203 32.61 18.79 2.31
CA THR A 203 31.44 19.63 1.99
C THR A 203 31.66 20.41 0.71
N LEU A 204 30.74 20.29 -0.24
CA LEU A 204 30.71 21.05 -1.49
C LEU A 204 30.30 22.50 -1.21
N ARG A 205 31.09 23.48 -1.66
CA ARG A 205 30.80 24.91 -1.52
C ARG A 205 30.61 25.53 -2.90
N PHE A 206 29.47 26.19 -3.11
CA PHE A 206 29.18 26.93 -4.34
C PHE A 206 29.46 28.42 -4.13
N LYS A 207 30.09 29.06 -5.12
CA LYS A 207 30.27 30.51 -5.19
C LYS A 207 29.71 30.96 -6.53
N ASP A 208 28.45 31.37 -6.53
CA ASP A 208 27.82 31.91 -7.74
C ASP A 208 27.96 33.43 -7.79
N LYS A 209 28.25 33.98 -8.97
CA LYS A 209 28.01 35.38 -9.29
C LYS A 209 26.73 35.43 -10.13
N TYR A 210 25.64 35.89 -9.52
CA TYR A 210 24.42 36.15 -10.28
C TYR A 210 24.67 37.35 -11.21
N ILE A 211 24.57 37.12 -12.52
CA ILE A 211 24.37 38.20 -13.50
C ILE A 211 22.88 38.13 -13.85
N ILE A 212 22.14 39.13 -13.39
CA ILE A 212 20.77 39.38 -13.86
C ILE A 212 20.94 40.08 -15.21
N GLN A 213 20.45 39.45 -16.28
CA GLN A 213 20.20 40.13 -17.56
C GLN A 213 18.81 40.73 -17.57
#